data_AF-A0A526YKV7-F1
#
_entry.id   AF-A0A526YKV7-F1
#
_cell.length_a   1.000
_cell.length_b   1.000
_cell.length_c   1.000
_cell.angle_alpha   90.00
_cell.angle_beta   90.00
_cell.angle_gamma   90.00
#
_symmetry.space_group_name_H-M   'P 1'
#
loop_
_entity.id
_entity.type
_entity.pdbx_description
1 polymer ?
#
loop_
_entity_poly.entity_id
_entity_poly.type
_entity_poly.pdbx_seq_one_letter_code
_entity_poly.pdbx_strand_id
1 'polypeptide(L)'
;EEGWAPADGFERFAFNVVANVVTGIGFALILVAASEFAGGIDNWRQGMFWGLAGFAVFTLAPNLGLPPELPAMPAVDLTQRQIWWTATVVATAAGLGLLAFRKSLLLAVIAVALIVAPHIGGAPQPD
;
A
#
# COMPACT_ATOMS: atom_id res chain seq x y z
N GLU A 1 17.47 6.04 25.09
CA GLU A 1 16.45 5.48 26.01
C GLU A 1 15.90 4.23 25.34
N GLU A 2 15.93 3.08 26.00
CA GLU A 2 15.27 1.89 25.47
C GLU A 2 13.76 2.10 25.56
N GLY A 3 13.10 2.24 24.39
CA GLY A 3 11.65 2.35 24.31
C GLY A 3 10.99 1.07 24.81
N TRP A 4 9.79 1.20 25.41
CA TRP A 4 9.03 0.03 25.87
C TRP A 4 8.78 -0.95 24.71
N ALA A 5 8.94 -2.25 24.99
CA ALA A 5 8.62 -3.35 24.08
C ALA A 5 7.87 -4.46 24.85
N PRO A 6 6.89 -5.14 24.21
CA PRO A 6 6.17 -6.24 24.85
C PRO A 6 7.08 -7.44 25.10
N ALA A 7 6.84 -8.18 26.19
CA ALA A 7 7.61 -9.38 26.49
C ALA A 7 7.38 -10.48 25.44
N ASP A 8 8.42 -11.28 25.18
CA ASP A 8 8.33 -12.41 24.28
C ASP A 8 7.30 -13.45 24.77
N GLY A 9 6.70 -14.19 23.82
CA GLY A 9 5.66 -15.17 24.09
C GLY A 9 4.26 -14.60 23.86
N PHE A 10 3.37 -14.77 24.84
CA PHE A 10 1.94 -14.45 24.67
C PHE A 10 1.68 -12.95 24.50
N GLU A 11 2.38 -12.09 25.25
CA GLU A 11 2.16 -10.64 25.22
C GLU A 11 2.45 -10.07 23.82
N ARG A 12 3.64 -10.35 23.27
CA ARG A 12 4.02 -9.97 21.90
C ARG A 12 3.07 -10.54 20.85
N PHE A 13 2.63 -11.79 20.99
CA PHE A 13 1.66 -12.39 20.06
C PHE A 13 0.31 -11.67 20.09
N ALA A 14 -0.23 -11.40 21.28
CA ALA A 14 -1.51 -10.71 21.44
C ALA A 14 -1.46 -9.29 20.85
N PHE A 15 -0.40 -8.52 21.15
CA PHE A 15 -0.22 -7.20 20.56
C PHE A 15 -0.08 -7.25 19.03
N ASN A 16 0.63 -8.25 18.48
CA ASN A 16 0.72 -8.43 17.04
C ASN A 16 -0.65 -8.72 16.41
N VAL A 17 -1.47 -9.59 17.02
CA VAL A 17 -2.82 -9.87 16.52
C VAL A 17 -3.67 -8.60 16.52
N VAL A 18 -3.72 -7.89 17.64
CA VAL A 18 -4.50 -6.64 17.77
C VAL A 18 -4.02 -5.59 16.77
N ALA A 19 -2.70 -5.40 16.64
CA ALA A 19 -2.13 -4.44 15.70
C ALA A 19 -2.53 -4.75 14.25
N ASN A 20 -2.47 -6.03 13.83
CA ASN A 20 -2.88 -6.44 12.50
C ASN A 20 -4.39 -6.28 12.26
N VAL A 21 -5.23 -6.64 13.24
CA VAL A 21 -6.69 -6.49 13.14
C VAL A 21 -7.07 -5.01 13.00
N VAL A 22 -6.52 -4.14 13.85
CA VAL A 22 -6.80 -2.69 13.81
C VAL A 22 -6.32 -2.09 12.49
N THR A 23 -5.12 -2.47 12.03
CA THR A 23 -4.58 -2.02 10.74
C THR A 23 -5.46 -2.48 9.58
N GLY A 24 -5.90 -3.74 9.60
CA GLY A 24 -6.81 -4.31 8.60
C GLY A 24 -8.15 -3.57 8.56
N ILE A 25 -8.73 -3.24 9.72
CA ILE A 25 -9.95 -2.43 9.81
C ILE A 25 -9.71 -1.04 9.22
N GLY A 26 -8.58 -0.39 9.52
CA GLY A 26 -8.22 0.92 8.97
C GLY A 26 -8.21 0.92 7.44
N PHE A 27 -7.50 -0.05 6.82
CA PHE A 27 -7.48 -0.17 5.36
C PHE A 27 -8.85 -0.54 4.77
N ALA A 28 -9.62 -1.40 5.44
CA ALA A 28 -10.98 -1.74 5.01
C ALA A 28 -11.89 -0.50 4.98
N LEU A 29 -11.80 0.38 5.98
CA LEU A 29 -12.58 1.62 6.01
C LEU A 29 -12.19 2.57 4.88
N ILE A 30 -10.90 2.70 4.57
CA ILE A 30 -10.43 3.49 3.42
C ILE A 30 -10.99 2.93 2.11
N LEU A 31 -10.95 1.60 1.93
CA LEU A 31 -11.49 0.95 0.74
C LEU A 31 -13.01 1.12 0.62
N VAL A 32 -13.75 0.96 1.71
CA VAL A 32 -15.20 1.20 1.72
C VAL A 32 -15.49 2.65 1.34
N ALA A 33 -14.85 3.63 2.00
CA ALA A 33 -15.05 5.03 1.69
C ALA A 33 -14.73 5.36 0.22
N ALA A 34 -13.62 4.84 -0.32
CA ALA A 34 -13.26 4.99 -1.73
C ALA A 34 -14.28 4.34 -2.67
N SER A 35 -14.80 3.16 -2.31
CA SER A 35 -15.79 2.44 -3.10
C SER A 35 -17.13 3.16 -3.16
N GLU A 36 -17.57 3.82 -2.09
CA GLU A 36 -18.81 4.61 -2.08
C GLU A 36 -18.77 5.77 -3.08
N PHE A 37 -17.62 6.44 -3.25
CA PHE A 37 -17.46 7.46 -4.30
C PHE A 37 -17.58 6.90 -5.72
N ALA A 38 -17.45 5.58 -5.88
CA ALA A 38 -17.56 4.85 -7.13
C ALA A 38 -18.88 4.08 -7.29
N GLY A 39 -19.84 4.28 -6.38
CA GLY A 39 -21.15 3.63 -6.40
C GLY A 39 -21.31 2.44 -5.46
N GLY A 40 -20.34 2.19 -4.58
CA GLY A 40 -20.41 1.17 -3.53
C GLY A 40 -19.93 -0.22 -3.95
N ILE A 41 -20.12 -1.19 -3.06
CA ILE A 41 -19.83 -2.62 -3.29
C ILE A 41 -21.14 -3.40 -3.18
N ASP A 42 -21.73 -3.73 -4.32
CA ASP A 42 -23.04 -4.40 -4.41
C ASP A 42 -22.95 -5.93 -4.36
N ASN A 43 -21.78 -6.49 -4.71
CA ASN A 43 -21.60 -7.94 -4.80
C ASN A 43 -20.16 -8.39 -4.52
N TRP A 44 -20.00 -9.69 -4.30
CA TRP A 44 -18.70 -10.30 -3.97
C TRP A 44 -17.63 -10.11 -5.05
N ARG A 45 -18.01 -9.99 -6.34
CA ARG A 45 -17.04 -9.78 -7.44
C ARG A 45 -16.47 -8.38 -7.37
N GLN A 46 -17.32 -7.37 -7.17
CA GLN A 46 -16.86 -5.99 -6.94
C GLN A 46 -15.99 -5.92 -5.69
N GLY A 47 -16.39 -6.59 -4.61
CA GLY A 47 -15.58 -6.69 -3.39
C GLY A 47 -14.20 -7.30 -3.65
N MET A 48 -14.12 -8.35 -4.47
CA MET A 48 -12.85 -8.96 -4.88
C MET A 48 -11.99 -7.97 -5.69
N PHE A 49 -12.56 -7.24 -6.63
CA PHE A 49 -11.80 -6.25 -7.42
C PHE A 49 -11.30 -5.09 -6.55
N TRP A 50 -12.13 -4.57 -5.64
CA TRP A 50 -11.70 -3.56 -4.67
C TRP A 50 -10.60 -4.08 -3.74
N GLY A 51 -10.72 -5.32 -3.26
CA GLY A 51 -9.69 -5.97 -2.45
C GLY A 51 -8.37 -6.14 -3.20
N LEU A 52 -8.41 -6.61 -4.45
CA LEU A 52 -7.23 -6.75 -5.30
C LEU A 52 -6.60 -5.39 -5.63
N ALA A 53 -7.41 -4.36 -5.87
CA ALA A 53 -6.92 -3.00 -6.09
C ALA A 53 -6.24 -2.45 -4.82
N GLY A 54 -6.86 -2.62 -3.66
CA GLY A 54 -6.27 -2.24 -2.37
C GLY A 54 -4.94 -2.94 -2.11
N PHE A 55 -4.90 -4.26 -2.31
CA PHE A 55 -3.66 -5.04 -2.21
C PHE A 55 -2.60 -4.53 -3.18
N ALA A 56 -2.97 -4.26 -4.44
CA ALA A 56 -2.05 -3.76 -5.45
C ALA A 56 -1.44 -2.41 -5.04
N VAL A 57 -2.27 -1.50 -4.52
CA VAL A 57 -1.91 -0.14 -4.12
C VAL A 57 -1.04 -0.12 -2.86
N PHE A 58 -1.49 -0.76 -1.78
CA PHE A 58 -0.87 -0.61 -0.46
C PHE A 58 0.22 -1.64 -0.16
N THR A 59 0.23 -2.76 -0.89
CA THR A 59 1.13 -3.89 -0.59
C THR A 59 2.00 -4.26 -1.79
N LEU A 60 1.41 -4.64 -2.93
CA LEU A 60 2.19 -5.19 -4.05
C LEU A 60 3.15 -4.17 -4.64
N ALA A 61 2.65 -3.01 -5.10
CA ALA A 61 3.50 -2.03 -5.78
C ALA A 61 4.61 -1.50 -4.86
N PRO A 62 4.35 -1.08 -3.60
CA PRO A 62 5.43 -0.60 -2.75
C PRO A 62 6.48 -1.68 -2.43
N ASN A 63 6.06 -2.92 -2.16
CA ASN A 63 7.00 -3.99 -1.82
C ASN A 63 7.87 -4.45 -3.00
N LEU A 64 7.52 -4.13 -4.25
CA LEU A 64 8.37 -4.39 -5.41
C LEU A 64 9.64 -3.52 -5.41
N GLY A 65 9.59 -2.32 -4.82
CA GLY A 65 10.75 -1.42 -4.76
C GLY A 65 11.43 -1.38 -3.41
N LEU A 66 10.67 -1.42 -2.30
CA LEU A 66 11.20 -1.41 -0.95
C LEU A 66 10.91 -2.75 -0.24
N PRO A 67 11.75 -3.78 -0.42
CA PRO A 67 11.59 -5.02 0.33
C PRO A 67 11.81 -4.79 1.83
N PRO A 68 11.31 -5.70 2.70
CA PRO A 68 11.56 -5.64 4.13
C PRO A 68 13.06 -5.68 4.44
N GLU A 69 13.52 -4.82 5.34
CA GLU A 69 14.91 -4.82 5.79
C GLU A 69 15.14 -5.96 6.80
N LEU A 70 16.30 -6.60 6.72
CA LEU A 70 16.69 -7.61 7.70
C LEU A 70 17.18 -6.93 8.98
N PRO A 71 16.98 -7.57 10.15
CA PRO A 71 17.60 -7.11 11.39
C PRO A 71 19.11 -6.91 11.20
N ALA A 72 19.64 -5.80 11.73
CA ALA A 72 21.05 -5.40 11.68
C ALA A 72 21.61 -4.95 10.31
N MET A 73 20.78 -4.71 9.28
CA MET A 73 21.22 -4.00 8.07
C MET A 73 21.30 -2.48 8.29
N PRO A 74 22.19 -1.77 7.57
CA PRO A 74 22.10 -0.32 7.43
C PRO A 74 20.72 0.03 6.88
N ALA A 75 19.89 0.65 7.70
CA ALA A 75 18.52 1.00 7.34
C ALA A 75 18.52 2.28 6.50
N VAL A 76 17.70 2.31 5.45
CA VAL A 76 17.42 3.56 4.74
C VAL A 76 16.70 4.50 5.70
N ASP A 77 16.97 5.81 5.60
CA ASP A 77 16.23 6.81 6.36
C ASP A 77 14.71 6.58 6.25
N LEU A 78 14.06 6.49 7.40
CA LEU A 78 12.64 6.13 7.49
C LEU A 78 11.78 7.14 6.71
N THR A 79 12.14 8.42 6.73
CA THR A 79 11.41 9.47 6.03
C THR A 79 11.47 9.26 4.53
N GLN A 80 12.65 8.93 3.99
CA GLN A 80 12.81 8.61 2.56
C GLN A 80 11.93 7.42 2.15
N ARG A 81 11.88 6.36 2.98
CA ARG A 81 11.00 5.20 2.73
C ARG A 81 9.53 5.60 2.73
N GLN A 82 9.10 6.41 3.69
CA GLN A 82 7.72 6.88 3.79
C GLN A 82 7.32 7.76 2.59
N ILE A 83 8.21 8.64 2.14
CA ILE A 83 7.99 9.48 0.94
C ILE A 83 7.82 8.58 -0.28
N TRP A 84 8.76 7.66 -0.52
CA TRP A 84 8.69 6.77 -1.68
C TRP A 84 7.48 5.85 -1.63
N TRP A 85 7.16 5.29 -0.45
CA TRP A 85 5.98 4.44 -0.26
C TRP A 85 4.70 5.21 -0.58
N THR A 86 4.55 6.42 -0.04
CA THR A 86 3.38 7.27 -0.26
C THR A 86 3.24 7.66 -1.72
N ALA A 87 4.35 8.03 -2.38
CA ALA A 87 4.37 8.34 -3.80
C ALA A 87 3.91 7.14 -4.65
N THR A 88 4.41 5.93 -4.33
CA THR A 88 4.04 4.69 -5.04
C THR A 88 2.57 4.34 -4.86
N VAL A 89 2.05 4.48 -3.63
CA VAL A 89 0.63 4.28 -3.29
C VAL A 89 -0.25 5.24 -4.08
N VAL A 90 0.05 6.54 -4.04
CA VAL A 90 -0.74 7.57 -4.73
C VAL A 90 -0.70 7.37 -6.24
N ALA A 91 0.47 7.11 -6.81
CA ALA A 91 0.63 6.89 -8.25
C ALA A 91 -0.12 5.63 -8.72
N THR A 92 -0.04 4.54 -7.96
CA THR A 92 -0.72 3.28 -8.28
C THR A 92 -2.25 3.42 -8.14
N ALA A 93 -2.73 4.08 -7.08
CA ALA A 93 -4.15 4.35 -6.88
C ALA A 93 -4.72 5.22 -8.02
N ALA A 94 -4.00 6.28 -8.42
CA ALA A 94 -4.39 7.14 -9.52
C ALA A 94 -4.40 6.37 -10.86
N GLY A 95 -3.37 5.57 -11.14
CA GLY A 95 -3.30 4.75 -12.35
C GLY A 95 -4.43 3.72 -12.43
N LEU A 96 -4.67 2.95 -11.36
CA LEU A 96 -5.78 2.00 -11.33
C LEU A 96 -7.14 2.70 -11.44
N GLY A 97 -7.32 3.86 -10.80
CA GLY A 97 -8.53 4.67 -10.93
C GLY A 97 -8.77 5.12 -12.37
N LEU A 98 -7.73 5.58 -13.07
CA LEU A 98 -7.82 5.93 -14.49
C LEU A 98 -8.24 4.73 -15.35
N LEU A 99 -7.65 3.56 -15.12
CA LEU A 99 -8.00 2.33 -15.87
C LEU A 99 -9.42 1.85 -15.58
N ALA A 100 -9.87 1.94 -14.33
CA ALA A 100 -11.17 1.45 -13.91
C ALA A 100 -12.33 2.35 -14.40
N PHE A 101 -12.15 3.67 -14.35
CA PHE A 101 -13.25 4.62 -14.57
C PHE A 101 -13.24 5.31 -15.94
N ARG A 102 -12.18 5.14 -16.75
CA ARG A 102 -12.06 5.83 -18.05
C ARG A 102 -11.85 4.85 -19.20
N LYS A 103 -12.57 5.07 -20.30
CA LYS A 103 -12.49 4.27 -21.54
C LYS A 103 -11.72 5.01 -22.63
N SER A 104 -10.46 5.37 -22.38
CA SER A 104 -9.61 6.07 -23.35
C SER A 104 -8.22 5.43 -23.39
N LEU A 105 -7.74 5.13 -24.61
CA LEU A 105 -6.40 4.57 -24.80
C LEU A 105 -5.32 5.51 -24.27
N LEU A 106 -5.46 6.82 -24.49
CA LEU A 106 -4.52 7.82 -23.98
C LEU A 106 -4.45 7.78 -22.45
N LEU A 107 -5.60 7.70 -21.78
CA LEU A 107 -5.65 7.64 -20.32
C LEU A 107 -5.12 6.30 -19.79
N ALA A 108 -5.30 5.20 -20.53
CA ALA A 108 -4.70 3.92 -20.18
C ALA A 108 -3.17 3.96 -20.27
N VAL A 109 -2.61 4.61 -21.30
CA VAL A 109 -1.15 4.81 -21.40
C VAL A 109 -0.63 5.66 -20.23
N ILE A 110 -1.32 6.76 -19.91
CA ILE A 110 -0.95 7.61 -18.76
C ILE A 110 -1.04 6.82 -17.45
N ALA A 111 -2.07 5.98 -17.28
CA ALA A 111 -2.22 5.17 -16.09
C ALA A 111 -1.07 4.17 -15.90
N VAL A 112 -0.67 3.48 -16.97
CA VAL A 112 0.48 2.57 -16.93
C VAL A 112 1.76 3.35 -16.62
N ALA A 113 1.96 4.51 -17.24
CA ALA A 113 3.10 5.37 -16.96
C ALA A 113 3.15 5.81 -15.49
N LEU A 114 2.01 6.17 -14.89
CA LEU A 114 1.91 6.52 -13.48
C LEU A 114 2.27 5.35 -12.57
N ILE A 115 1.75 4.15 -12.84
CA ILE A 115 2.06 2.95 -12.03
C ILE A 115 3.56 2.63 -12.10
N VAL A 116 4.18 2.79 -13.27
CA VAL A 116 5.59 2.42 -13.50
C VAL A 116 6.56 3.51 -13.02
N ALA A 117 6.17 4.78 -13.01
CA ALA A 117 7.07 5.90 -12.72
C ALA A 117 7.84 5.80 -11.38
N PRO A 118 7.23 5.44 -10.23
CA PRO A 118 7.96 5.28 -8.97
C PRO A 118 9.04 4.20 -9.02
N HIS A 119 8.83 3.17 -9.84
CA HIS A 119 9.78 2.07 -10.02
C HIS A 119 10.96 2.45 -10.92
N ILE A 120 10.76 3.34 -11.90
CA ILE A 120 11.84 3.88 -12.73
C ILE A 120 12.75 4.80 -11.90
N GLY A 121 12.16 5.63 -11.03
CA GLY A 121 12.92 6.49 -10.12
C GLY A 121 13.78 5.72 -9.11
N GLY A 122 13.46 4.45 -8.88
CA GLY A 122 14.13 3.59 -7.91
C GLY A 122 13.72 3.89 -6.48
N ALA A 123 13.73 2.86 -5.64
CA ALA A 123 13.57 3.03 -4.21
C ALA A 123 14.83 3.65 -3.59
N PRO A 124 14.70 4.47 -2.54
CA PRO A 124 15.86 5.03 -1.84
C PRO A 124 16.75 3.90 -1.32
N GLN A 125 18.07 4.04 -1.51
CA GLN A 125 19.07 3.08 -1.04
C GLN A 125 19.80 3.63 0.19
N PRO A 126 20.37 2.75 1.04
CA PRO A 126 21.23 3.18 2.13
C PRO A 126 22.50 3.80 1.55
N ASP A 127 23.03 4.83 2.21
CA ASP A 127 24.37 5.34 1.95
C ASP A 127 25.47 4.35 2.38
#